data_AF-A0A8S3Y968-F1
#
_entry.id   AF-A0A8S3Y968-F1
#
_cell.length_a   1.000
_cell.length_b   1.000
_cell.length_c   1.000
_cell.angle_alpha   90.00
_cell.angle_beta   90.00
_cell.angle_gamma   90.00
#
_symmetry.space_group_name_H-M   'P 1'
#
loop_
_entity.id
_entity.type
_entity.pdbx_description
1 polymer ?
#
loop_
_entity_poly.entity_id
_entity_poly.type
_entity_poly.pdbx_seq_one_letter_code
_entity_poly.pdbx_strand_id
1 'polypeptide(L)'
;MRASEALRDGMNKRLTTDEVKTKIKSIRNTYYLEIDKIEKSTRSGAGGHIYKPKIIWFDEYDSFVKPVTVRRKTTDNTDDSHSVSSHISTHEQGSSSVNTPRSKKGVEN
;
A
#
# COMPACT_ATOMS: atom_id res chain seq x y z
N MET A 1 19.62 -7.48 40.43
CA MET A 1 18.84 -7.85 39.23
C MET A 1 18.77 -6.64 38.33
N ARG A 2 19.32 -6.70 37.11
CA ARG A 2 19.22 -5.56 36.17
C ARG A 2 17.84 -5.56 35.51
N ALA A 3 17.30 -4.38 35.20
CA ALA A 3 15.99 -4.25 34.56
C ALA A 3 15.87 -5.03 33.24
N SER A 4 16.99 -5.16 32.50
CA SER A 4 17.06 -5.96 31.27
C SER A 4 16.88 -7.46 31.49
N GLU A 5 17.30 -8.00 32.64
CA GLU A 5 17.16 -9.41 32.99
C GLU A 5 15.73 -9.74 33.43
N ALA A 6 15.13 -8.87 34.26
CA ALA A 6 13.74 -9.01 34.69
C ALA A 6 12.75 -8.93 33.52
N LEU A 7 13.00 -8.05 32.54
CA LEU A 7 12.17 -7.93 31.34
C LEU A 7 12.25 -9.20 30.47
N ARG A 8 13.46 -9.74 30.27
CA ARG A 8 13.67 -10.97 29.49
C ARG A 8 12.91 -12.15 30.10
N ASP A 9 12.98 -12.31 31.42
CA ASP A 9 12.34 -13.42 32.10
C ASP A 9 10.80 -13.27 32.09
N GLY A 10 10.28 -12.04 32.21
CA GLY A 10 8.85 -11.75 32.05
C GLY A 10 8.33 -11.91 30.60
N MET A 11 9.20 -11.72 29.61
CA MET A 11 8.87 -11.89 28.18
C MET A 11 8.93 -13.35 27.71
N ASN A 12 9.45 -14.28 28.52
CA ASN A 12 9.48 -15.71 28.22
C ASN A 12 8.10 -16.37 28.42
N LYS A 13 7.05 -15.79 27.83
CA LYS A 13 5.68 -16.30 27.84
C LYS A 13 5.48 -17.23 26.65
N ARG A 14 4.81 -18.37 26.88
CA ARG A 14 4.33 -19.23 25.79
C ARG A 14 3.27 -18.47 24.99
N LEU A 15 3.54 -18.25 23.71
CA LEU A 15 2.57 -17.66 22.78
C LEU A 15 1.49 -18.68 22.43
N THR A 16 0.24 -18.23 22.42
CA THR A 16 -0.88 -18.99 21.87
C THR A 16 -0.83 -19.01 20.34
N THR A 17 -1.49 -19.97 19.71
CA THR A 17 -1.56 -20.08 18.25
C THR A 17 -2.07 -18.81 17.56
N ASP A 18 -3.03 -18.12 18.17
CA ASP A 18 -3.63 -16.91 17.59
C ASP A 18 -2.71 -15.68 17.73
N GLU A 19 -1.96 -15.59 18.83
CA GLU A 19 -0.88 -14.60 18.96
C GLU A 19 0.22 -14.83 17.92
N VAL A 20 0.60 -16.09 17.68
CA VAL A 20 1.58 -16.44 16.64
C VAL A 20 1.08 -16.06 15.24
N LYS A 21 -0.17 -16.41 14.89
CA LYS A 21 -0.78 -16.02 13.61
C LYS A 21 -0.79 -14.50 13.44
N THR A 22 -1.15 -13.77 14.49
CA THR A 22 -1.17 -12.31 14.50
C THR A 22 0.22 -11.74 14.29
N LYS A 23 1.23 -12.31 14.94
CA LYS A 23 2.62 -11.91 14.76
C LYS A 23 3.12 -12.17 13.34
N ILE A 24 2.80 -13.32 12.75
CA ILE A 24 3.14 -13.63 11.35
C ILE A 24 2.52 -12.61 10.40
N LYS A 25 1.24 -12.25 10.59
CA LYS A 25 0.58 -11.21 9.79
C LYS A 25 1.29 -9.86 9.94
N SER A 26 1.65 -9.48 11.17
CA SER A 26 2.38 -8.24 11.43
C SER A 26 3.74 -8.21 10.74
N ILE A 27 4.53 -9.29 10.83
CA ILE A 27 5.83 -9.42 10.14
C ILE A 27 5.65 -9.30 8.62
N ARG A 28 4.65 -9.99 8.06
CA ARG A 28 4.34 -9.94 6.63
C ARG A 28 4.00 -8.52 6.17
N ASN A 29 3.18 -7.79 6.94
CA ASN A 29 2.82 -6.41 6.61
C ASN A 29 4.07 -5.52 6.60
N THR A 30 4.90 -5.61 7.63
CA THR A 30 6.16 -4.84 7.69
C THR A 30 7.07 -5.19 6.53
N TYR A 31 7.23 -6.48 6.19
CA TYR A 31 8.02 -6.92 5.05
C TYR A 31 7.57 -6.24 3.74
N TYR A 32 6.27 -6.24 3.43
CA TYR A 32 5.80 -5.62 2.18
C TYR A 32 5.96 -4.10 2.16
N LEU A 33 5.84 -3.42 3.31
CA LEU A 33 6.16 -2.00 3.41
C LEU A 33 7.63 -1.73 3.11
N GLU A 34 8.54 -2.60 3.56
CA GLU A 34 9.96 -2.49 3.23
C GLU A 34 10.22 -2.72 1.74
N ILE A 35 9.57 -3.71 1.12
CA ILE A 35 9.65 -3.93 -0.34
C ILE A 35 9.17 -2.69 -1.10
N ASP A 36 8.06 -2.09 -0.72
CA ASP A 36 7.54 -0.89 -1.39
C ASP A 36 8.52 0.29 -1.28
N LYS A 37 9.26 0.42 -0.17
CA LYS A 37 10.33 1.43 -0.04
C LYS A 37 11.49 1.14 -0.99
N ILE A 38 11.90 -0.12 -1.11
CA ILE A 38 12.95 -0.55 -2.05
C ILE A 38 12.51 -0.20 -3.48
N GLU A 39 11.31 -0.59 -3.88
CA GLU A 39 10.76 -0.34 -5.21
C GLU A 39 10.65 1.16 -5.52
N LYS A 40 10.11 1.96 -4.58
CA LYS A 40 10.02 3.41 -4.73
C LYS A 40 11.38 4.06 -4.88
N SER A 41 12.38 3.65 -4.09
CA SER A 41 13.74 4.17 -4.19
C SER A 41 14.43 3.79 -5.51
N THR A 42 14.02 2.68 -6.11
CA THR A 42 14.52 2.23 -7.41
C THR A 42 13.85 3.00 -8.56
N ARG A 43 12.53 3.24 -8.48
CA ARG A 43 11.75 3.93 -9.51
C ARG A 43 12.03 5.43 -9.59
N SER A 44 12.35 6.08 -8.47
CA SER A 44 12.51 7.54 -8.43
C SER A 44 13.74 8.07 -9.18
N GLY A 45 14.65 7.21 -9.65
CA GLY A 45 15.71 7.56 -10.62
C GLY A 45 16.72 8.63 -10.21
N ALA A 46 16.54 9.27 -9.06
CA ALA A 46 17.47 10.24 -8.49
C ALA A 46 18.72 9.49 -8.02
N GLY A 47 19.71 9.46 -8.91
CA GLY A 47 20.87 8.59 -8.85
C GLY A 47 21.55 8.52 -7.47
N GLY A 48 21.76 7.29 -7.02
CA GLY A 48 22.86 6.95 -6.13
C GLY A 48 22.51 6.03 -4.95
N HIS A 49 21.29 6.08 -4.41
CA HIS A 49 21.02 5.41 -3.13
C HIS A 49 19.72 4.61 -3.11
N ILE A 50 19.83 3.30 -3.39
CA ILE A 50 18.74 2.33 -3.19
C ILE A 50 18.51 2.16 -1.68
N TYR A 51 17.24 2.23 -1.26
CA TYR A 51 16.87 1.98 0.12
C TYR A 51 17.27 0.55 0.53
N LYS A 52 17.96 0.43 1.67
CA LYS A 52 18.29 -0.85 2.30
C LYS A 52 17.49 -0.99 3.61
N PRO A 53 16.68 -2.05 3.77
CA PRO A 53 16.00 -2.33 5.02
C PRO A 53 17.00 -2.47 6.16
N LYS A 54 16.68 -1.90 7.33
CA LYS A 54 17.50 -2.00 8.56
C LYS A 54 17.01 -3.09 9.51
N ILE A 55 15.99 -3.83 9.10
CA ILE A 55 15.33 -4.84 9.92
C ILE A 55 16.18 -6.11 9.90
N ILE A 56 16.67 -6.52 11.07
CA ILE A 56 17.61 -7.65 11.20
C ILE A 56 17.10 -8.98 10.63
N TRP A 57 15.78 -9.19 10.67
CA TRP A 57 15.14 -10.42 10.18
C TRP A 57 14.72 -10.34 8.71
N PHE A 58 14.92 -9.19 8.06
CA PHE A 58 14.42 -8.95 6.70
C PHE A 58 14.99 -9.95 5.71
N ASP A 59 16.32 -10.12 5.68
CA ASP A 59 16.98 -11.01 4.72
C ASP A 59 16.56 -12.48 4.92
N GLU A 60 16.39 -12.89 6.17
CA GLU A 60 15.90 -14.23 6.51
C GLU A 60 14.47 -14.44 6.01
N TYR A 61 13.57 -13.49 6.26
CA TYR A 61 12.20 -13.57 5.79
C TYR A 61 12.10 -13.49 4.25
N ASP A 62 12.91 -12.63 3.62
CA ASP A 62 12.97 -12.50 2.15
C ASP A 62 13.38 -13.81 1.49
N SER A 63 14.39 -14.50 2.06
CA SER A 63 14.86 -15.79 1.53
C SER A 63 13.76 -16.86 1.48
N PHE A 64 12.84 -16.83 2.45
CA PHE A 64 11.73 -17.78 2.54
C PHE A 64 10.54 -17.39 1.66
N VAL A 65 10.22 -16.09 1.59
CA VAL A 65 8.98 -15.62 0.95
C VAL A 65 9.15 -15.36 -0.54
N LYS A 66 10.28 -14.80 -0.96
CA LYS A 66 10.55 -14.44 -2.36
C LYS A 66 10.37 -15.59 -3.37
N PRO A 67 10.76 -16.85 -3.07
CA PRO A 67 10.56 -17.96 -4.00
C PRO A 67 9.09 -18.37 -4.19
N VAL A 68 8.24 -18.08 -3.21
CA VAL A 68 6.84 -18.56 -3.16
C VAL A 68 5.80 -17.47 -3.41
N THR A 69 6.22 -16.21 -3.50
CA THR A 69 5.33 -15.08 -3.76
C THR A 69 5.49 -14.51 -5.16
N VAL A 70 4.40 -14.48 -5.91
CA VAL A 70 4.31 -13.72 -7.16
C VAL A 70 3.58 -12.41 -6.86
N ARG A 71 4.30 -11.28 -6.95
CA ARG A 71 3.67 -9.95 -6.85
C ARG A 71 2.80 -9.72 -8.09
N ARG A 72 1.54 -9.34 -7.87
CA ARG A 72 0.66 -8.88 -8.96
C ARG A 72 1.15 -7.53 -9.44
N LYS A 73 1.26 -7.36 -10.76
CA LYS A 73 1.47 -6.04 -11.36
C LYS A 73 0.21 -5.22 -11.12
N THR A 74 0.34 -4.08 -10.46
CA THR A 74 -0.73 -3.08 -10.34
C THR A 74 -0.52 -2.00 -11.38
N THR A 75 -1.59 -1.55 -12.02
CA THR A 75 -1.57 -0.39 -12.92
C THR A 75 -1.97 0.85 -12.13
N ASP A 76 -1.19 1.93 -12.25
CA ASP A 76 -1.54 3.22 -11.66
C ASP A 76 -2.76 3.81 -12.40
N ASN A 77 -3.74 4.35 -11.68
CA ASN A 77 -4.93 5.00 -12.26
C ASN A 77 -4.67 6.49 -12.60
N THR A 78 -3.51 6.81 -13.19
CA THR A 78 -3.24 8.17 -13.66
C THR A 78 -3.78 8.31 -15.08
N ASP A 79 -5.03 8.75 -15.19
CA ASP A 79 -5.63 9.27 -16.41
C ASP A 79 -5.00 10.64 -16.71
N ASP A 80 -4.03 10.67 -17.63
CA ASP A 80 -3.39 11.90 -18.11
C ASP A 80 -4.28 12.51 -19.20
N SER A 81 -5.42 13.08 -18.79
CA SER A 81 -6.31 13.77 -19.71
C SER A 81 -5.83 15.21 -19.94
N HIS A 82 -4.99 15.31 -20.96
CA HIS A 82 -4.83 16.41 -21.92
C HIS A 82 -4.86 17.86 -21.40
N SER A 83 -3.65 18.44 -21.39
CA SER A 83 -3.40 19.87 -21.56
C SER A 83 -4.28 20.49 -22.67
N VAL A 84 -5.20 21.36 -22.29
CA VAL A 84 -5.86 22.29 -23.23
C VAL A 84 -5.21 23.67 -23.11
N SER A 85 -4.28 23.94 -24.01
CA SER A 85 -3.75 25.27 -24.25
C SER A 85 -4.75 26.10 -25.07
N SER A 86 -5.28 27.15 -24.44
CA SER A 86 -5.62 28.48 -24.98
C SER A 86 -6.42 28.61 -26.31
N HIS A 87 -7.62 29.19 -26.25
CA HIS A 87 -7.95 30.46 -26.92
C HIS A 87 -9.38 30.96 -26.59
N ILE A 88 -9.51 32.28 -26.52
CA ILE A 88 -10.70 33.10 -26.20
C ILE A 88 -11.68 33.16 -27.38
N SER A 89 -12.99 33.09 -27.12
CA SER A 89 -14.00 34.10 -27.54
C SER A 89 -15.44 33.77 -27.13
N THR A 90 -16.10 34.82 -26.65
CA THR A 90 -17.49 35.07 -26.30
C THR A 90 -18.54 34.69 -27.36
N HIS A 91 -19.70 34.12 -26.95
CA HIS A 91 -21.05 34.59 -27.36
C HIS A 91 -22.18 33.88 -26.59
N GLU A 92 -23.15 34.68 -26.15
CA GLU A 92 -24.37 34.38 -25.39
C GLU A 92 -25.49 33.69 -26.20
N GLN A 93 -26.51 33.22 -25.46
CA GLN A 93 -27.90 32.85 -25.85
C GLN A 93 -28.23 31.37 -26.15
N GLY A 94 -29.08 30.79 -25.28
CA GLY A 94 -30.33 30.14 -25.73
C GLY A 94 -30.46 28.61 -25.67
N SER A 95 -31.27 28.15 -24.70
CA SER A 95 -32.30 27.09 -24.83
C SER A 95 -31.97 25.61 -24.55
N SER A 96 -32.51 25.16 -23.41
CA SER A 96 -33.36 23.97 -23.19
C SER A 96 -32.95 22.59 -23.73
N SER A 97 -32.61 21.66 -22.82
CA SER A 97 -33.29 20.35 -22.76
C SER A 97 -33.01 19.65 -21.43
N VAL A 98 -34.01 19.67 -20.55
CA VAL A 98 -34.08 18.84 -19.34
C VAL A 98 -34.20 17.38 -19.78
N ASN A 99 -33.26 16.53 -19.39
CA ASN A 99 -33.43 15.08 -19.46
C ASN A 99 -33.46 14.48 -18.05
N THR A 100 -34.57 13.78 -17.83
CA THR A 100 -35.21 13.24 -16.63
C THR A 100 -34.40 12.14 -15.88
N PRO A 101 -34.67 11.88 -14.59
CA PRO A 101 -33.93 10.91 -13.77
C PRO A 101 -34.29 9.45 -14.09
N ARG A 102 -33.29 8.56 -14.17
CA ARG A 102 -33.49 7.11 -14.24
C ARG A 102 -33.68 6.53 -12.83
N SER A 103 -34.86 5.94 -12.61
CA SER A 103 -35.32 5.30 -11.38
C SER A 103 -34.34 4.26 -10.80
N LYS A 104 -34.18 4.27 -9.46
CA LYS A 104 -33.93 3.05 -8.68
C LYS A 104 -35.23 2.68 -7.96
N LYS A 105 -35.90 1.63 -8.44
CA LYS A 105 -36.93 0.89 -7.70
C LYS A 105 -36.23 -0.13 -6.79
N GLY A 106 -36.79 -0.33 -5.60
CA GLY A 106 -36.63 -1.55 -4.82
C GLY A 106 -36.00 -1.34 -3.46
N VAL A 107 -36.79 -0.86 -2.50
CA VAL A 107 -36.58 -1.12 -1.07
C VAL A 107 -37.15 -2.50 -0.74
N GLU A 108 -36.37 -3.25 0.04
CA GLU A 108 -36.63 -4.55 0.66
C GLU A 108 -38.01 -4.68 1.33
N ASN A 109 -38.57 -5.89 1.24
CA ASN A 109 -39.37 -6.50 2.29
C ASN A 109 -38.56 -7.66 2.88
#